data_AF-A0A849UVX0-F1
#
_entry.id   AF-A0A849UVX0-F1
#
_cell.length_a   1.000
_cell.length_b   1.000
_cell.length_c   1.000
_cell.angle_alpha   90.00
_cell.angle_beta   90.00
_cell.angle_gamma   90.00
#
_symmetry.space_group_name_H-M   'P 1'
#
loop_
_entity.id
_entity.type
_entity.pdbx_description
1 polymer ?
#
loop_
_entity_poly.entity_id
_entity_poly.type
_entity_poly.pdbx_seq_one_letter_code
_entity_poly.pdbx_strand_id
1 'polypeptide(L)'
;MKIVKHIPAYILAVVFIVFGIMYFLKLMPVPEMQGNQLSFMTLFSSTGYLTFIKVLEVVFGILLVFPKTRALGLLLILPIVVNILCFEVFIANQPGIGVALLVINIIGIYLNKEKYTAIVC
;
A
#
# COMPACT_ATOMS: atom_id res chain seq x y z
N MET A 1 -4.69 -11.06 -24.64
CA MET A 1 -3.69 -10.63 -23.63
C MET A 1 -4.34 -10.23 -22.29
N LYS A 2 -5.03 -11.15 -21.59
CA LYS A 2 -5.75 -10.83 -20.34
C LYS A 2 -4.83 -10.67 -19.12
N ILE A 3 -3.65 -11.30 -19.13
CA ILE A 3 -2.70 -11.30 -18.00
C ILE A 3 -2.00 -9.94 -17.83
N VAL A 4 -1.67 -9.26 -18.94
CA VAL A 4 -0.94 -7.98 -18.91
C VAL A 4 -1.69 -6.90 -18.13
N LYS A 5 -3.03 -6.90 -18.22
CA LYS A 5 -3.90 -5.96 -17.50
C LYS A 5 -3.84 -6.11 -15.97
N HIS A 6 -3.25 -7.18 -15.47
CA HIS A 6 -3.28 -7.55 -14.06
C HIS A 6 -1.91 -7.52 -13.39
N ILE A 7 -0.84 -7.37 -14.16
CA ILE A 7 0.54 -7.26 -13.67
C ILE A 7 0.67 -6.19 -12.56
N PRO A 8 0.13 -4.97 -12.70
CA PRO A 8 0.27 -3.94 -11.65
C PRO A 8 -0.36 -4.36 -10.31
N ALA A 9 -1.50 -5.05 -10.35
CA ALA A 9 -2.17 -5.52 -9.15
C ALA A 9 -1.38 -6.63 -8.46
N TYR A 10 -0.74 -7.53 -9.23
CA TYR A 10 0.12 -8.57 -8.66
C TYR A 10 1.40 -7.98 -8.04
N ILE A 11 2.00 -6.98 -8.69
CA ILE A 11 3.17 -6.27 -8.13
C ILE A 11 2.81 -5.65 -6.78
N LEU A 12 1.70 -4.90 -6.72
CA LEU A 12 1.23 -4.31 -5.47
C LEU A 12 0.89 -5.38 -4.41
N ALA A 13 0.21 -6.46 -4.81
CA ALA A 13 -0.11 -7.56 -3.90
C ALA A 13 1.15 -8.14 -3.26
N VAL A 14 2.17 -8.45 -4.07
CA VAL A 14 3.43 -9.01 -3.58
C VAL A 14 4.12 -8.03 -2.64
N VAL A 15 4.23 -6.76 -3.01
CA VAL A 15 4.86 -5.74 -2.15
C VAL A 15 4.12 -5.65 -0.81
N PHE A 16 2.82 -5.41 -0.79
CA PHE A 16 2.10 -5.22 0.48
C PHE A 16 2.02 -6.47 1.35
N ILE A 17 1.87 -7.65 0.75
CA ILE A 17 1.87 -8.91 1.51
C ILE A 17 3.26 -9.18 2.10
N VAL A 18 4.33 -9.08 1.30
CA VAL A 18 5.69 -9.38 1.76
C VAL A 18 6.13 -8.38 2.82
N PHE A 19 5.97 -7.07 2.59
CA PHE A 19 6.34 -6.05 3.57
C PHE A 19 5.50 -6.14 4.85
N GLY A 20 4.21 -6.46 4.73
CA GLY A 20 3.35 -6.70 5.88
C GLY A 20 3.80 -7.89 6.71
N ILE A 21 4.07 -9.05 6.07
CA ILE A 21 4.57 -10.25 6.76
C ILE A 21 5.96 -10.00 7.38
N MET A 22 6.87 -9.34 6.65
CA MET A 22 8.20 -8.99 7.16
C MET A 22 8.14 -8.11 8.41
N TYR A 23 7.15 -7.20 8.50
CA TYR A 23 6.90 -6.42 9.70
C TYR A 23 6.51 -7.30 10.89
N PHE A 24 5.56 -8.24 10.71
CA PHE A 24 5.16 -9.16 11.79
C PHE A 24 6.28 -10.10 12.23
N LEU A 25 7.12 -10.54 11.29
CA LEU A 25 8.30 -11.36 11.56
C LEU A 25 9.49 -10.54 12.11
N LYS A 26 9.36 -9.21 12.23
CA LYS A 26 10.42 -8.28 12.67
C LYS A 26 11.72 -8.44 11.89
N LEU A 27 11.62 -8.78 10.60
CA LEU A 27 12.77 -9.07 9.73
C LEU A 27 13.39 -7.80 9.13
N MET A 28 12.73 -6.65 9.23
CA MET A 28 13.26 -5.39 8.73
C MET A 28 14.08 -4.67 9.81
N PRO A 29 15.35 -4.34 9.53
CA PRO A 29 16.11 -3.45 10.40
C PRO A 29 15.39 -2.10 10.43
N VAL A 30 15.16 -1.57 11.63
CA VAL A 30 14.58 -0.25 11.81
C VAL A 30 15.59 0.76 11.28
N PRO A 31 15.26 1.55 10.25
CA PRO A 31 16.16 2.60 9.77
C PRO A 31 16.43 3.60 10.89
N GLU A 32 17.62 4.18 10.93
CA GLU A 32 17.89 5.30 11.83
C GLU A 32 17.01 6.48 11.43
N MET A 33 15.99 6.76 12.23
CA MET A 33 15.05 7.86 12.03
C MET A 33 15.39 8.99 12.99
N GLN A 34 15.38 10.22 12.48
CA GLN A 34 15.67 11.42 13.28
C GLN A 34 14.52 12.43 13.19
N GLY A 35 14.38 13.26 14.23
CA GLY A 35 13.40 14.34 14.29
C GLY A 35 11.96 13.86 14.16
N ASN A 36 11.18 14.50 13.28
CA ASN A 36 9.74 14.26 13.12
C ASN A 36 9.41 12.82 12.65
N GLN A 37 10.31 12.18 11.89
CA GLN A 37 10.13 10.79 11.46
C GLN A 37 10.08 9.84 12.66
N LEU A 38 10.97 10.04 13.63
CA LEU A 38 11.04 9.25 14.85
C LEU A 38 9.78 9.47 15.69
N SER A 39 9.38 10.72 15.93
CA SER A 39 8.18 11.04 16.71
C SER A 39 6.91 10.39 16.13
N PHE A 40 6.75 10.44 14.80
CA PHE A 40 5.62 9.80 14.12
C PHE A 40 5.65 8.27 14.27
N MET A 41 6.79 7.66 14.02
CA MET A 41 6.94 6.20 14.10
C MET A 41 6.82 5.66 15.53
N THR A 42 7.32 6.39 16.53
CA THR A 42 7.13 6.07 17.95
C THR A 42 5.66 6.14 18.33
N LEU A 43 4.92 7.18 17.93
CA LEU A 43 3.49 7.30 18.21
C LEU A 43 2.69 6.15 17.60
N PHE A 44 2.97 5.81 16.34
CA PHE A 44 2.26 4.73 15.62
C PHE A 44 2.60 3.35 16.18
N SER A 45 3.84 3.15 16.62
CA SER A 45 4.29 1.88 17.19
C SER A 45 3.80 1.68 18.62
N SER A 46 3.80 2.72 19.47
CA SER A 46 3.39 2.62 20.88
C SER A 46 1.89 2.45 21.06
N THR A 47 1.09 3.00 20.16
CA THR A 47 -0.38 2.91 20.17
C THR A 47 -0.91 1.61 19.55
N GLY A 48 -0.06 0.82 18.89
CA GLY A 48 -0.46 -0.35 18.10
C GLY A 48 -1.16 -0.01 16.78
N TYR A 49 -1.34 1.28 16.46
CA TYR A 49 -1.98 1.72 15.22
C TYR A 49 -1.19 1.28 13.98
N LEU A 50 0.15 1.24 14.06
CA LEU A 50 1.00 0.71 12.99
C LEU A 50 0.68 -0.76 12.70
N THR A 51 0.45 -1.55 13.74
CA THR A 51 0.09 -2.97 13.60
C THR A 51 -1.25 -3.12 12.90
N PHE A 52 -2.24 -2.29 13.25
CA PHE A 52 -3.53 -2.28 12.56
C PHE A 52 -3.40 -1.95 11.07
N ILE A 53 -2.64 -0.91 10.70
CA ILE A 53 -2.36 -0.57 9.30
C ILE A 53 -1.70 -1.75 8.58
N LYS A 54 -0.74 -2.42 9.22
CA LYS A 54 -0.04 -3.57 8.61
C LYS A 54 -0.95 -4.78 8.40
N VAL A 55 -1.92 -5.02 9.29
CA VAL A 55 -2.96 -6.02 9.03
C VAL A 55 -3.78 -5.65 7.79
N LEU A 56 -4.21 -4.39 7.68
CA LEU A 56 -4.97 -3.93 6.51
C LEU A 56 -4.18 -4.04 5.20
N GLU A 57 -2.89 -3.69 5.21
CA GLU A 57 -2.00 -3.86 4.05
C GLU A 57 -1.97 -5.32 3.57
N VAL A 58 -1.82 -6.28 4.50
CA VAL A 58 -1.81 -7.71 4.16
C VAL A 58 -3.17 -8.16 3.63
N VAL A 59 -4.26 -7.78 4.30
CA VAL A 59 -5.63 -8.15 3.89
C VAL A 59 -5.94 -7.60 2.49
N PHE A 60 -5.64 -6.33 2.23
CA PHE A 60 -5.87 -5.71 0.93
C PHE A 60 -4.93 -6.25 -0.15
N GLY A 61 -3.68 -6.55 0.22
CA GLY A 61 -2.73 -7.27 -0.63
C GLY A 61 -3.28 -8.62 -1.08
N ILE A 62 -3.87 -9.39 -0.17
CA ILE A 62 -4.52 -10.68 -0.48
C ILE A 62 -5.71 -10.48 -1.43
N LEU A 63 -6.54 -9.44 -1.21
CA LEU A 63 -7.67 -9.13 -2.10
C LEU A 63 -7.24 -8.81 -3.54
N LEU A 64 -6.02 -8.27 -3.74
CA LEU A 64 -5.48 -7.99 -5.08
C LEU A 64 -5.11 -9.26 -5.87
N VAL A 65 -4.76 -10.34 -5.16
CA VAL A 65 -4.42 -11.63 -5.77
C VAL A 65 -5.63 -12.23 -6.48
N PHE A 66 -6.79 -12.20 -5.84
CA PHE A 66 -8.01 -12.80 -6.37
C PHE A 66 -8.66 -11.92 -7.46
N PRO A 67 -8.96 -12.47 -8.65
CA PRO A 67 -9.45 -11.67 -9.80
C PRO A 67 -10.83 -11.04 -9.59
N LYS A 68 -11.65 -11.61 -8.69
CA LYS A 68 -12.98 -11.09 -8.34
C LYS A 68 -12.90 -9.86 -7.43
N THR A 69 -12.02 -9.88 -6.42
CA THR A 69 -11.88 -8.82 -5.41
C THR A 69 -10.82 -7.78 -5.76
N ARG A 70 -10.05 -7.98 -6.83
CA ARG A 70 -8.95 -7.09 -7.23
C ARG A 70 -9.32 -5.62 -7.36
N ALA A 71 -10.46 -5.33 -7.99
CA ALA A 71 -10.92 -3.96 -8.18
C ALA A 71 -11.18 -3.27 -6.83
N LEU A 72 -11.79 -3.99 -5.89
CA LEU A 72 -11.99 -3.52 -4.53
C LEU A 72 -10.65 -3.34 -3.80
N GLY A 73 -9.73 -4.31 -3.90
CA GLY A 73 -8.40 -4.23 -3.29
C GLY A 73 -7.59 -3.01 -3.77
N LEU A 74 -7.67 -2.67 -5.06
CA LEU A 74 -6.99 -1.50 -5.62
C LEU A 74 -7.51 -0.18 -5.02
N LEU A 75 -8.83 -0.07 -4.82
CA LEU A 75 -9.46 1.10 -4.19
C LEU A 75 -9.14 1.17 -2.70
N LEU A 76 -9.16 0.04 -1.98
CA LEU A 76 -8.91 0.00 -0.54
C LEU A 76 -7.44 0.30 -0.19
N ILE A 77 -6.50 -0.07 -1.06
CA ILE A 77 -5.07 0.16 -0.83
C ILE A 77 -4.63 1.57 -1.25
N LEU A 78 -5.40 2.25 -2.11
CA LEU A 78 -5.13 3.63 -2.55
C LEU A 78 -4.92 4.62 -1.38
N PRO A 79 -5.80 4.73 -0.37
CA PRO A 79 -5.58 5.65 0.74
C PRO A 79 -4.33 5.31 1.57
N ILE A 80 -3.96 4.03 1.67
CA ILE A 80 -2.71 3.61 2.34
C ILE A 80 -1.50 4.11 1.55
N VAL A 81 -1.50 3.91 0.23
CA VAL A 81 -0.44 4.38 -0.66
C VAL A 81 -0.30 5.91 -0.61
N VAL A 82 -1.43 6.63 -0.61
CA VAL A 82 -1.44 8.09 -0.46
C VAL A 82 -0.86 8.51 0.89
N ASN A 83 -1.20 7.79 1.98
CA ASN A 83 -0.64 8.07 3.29
C ASN A 83 0.89 7.88 3.33
N ILE A 84 1.41 6.82 2.70
CA ILE A 84 2.86 6.58 2.56
C ILE A 84 3.52 7.76 1.84
N LEU A 85 2.94 8.22 0.73
CA LEU A 85 3.45 9.37 0.00
C LEU A 85 3.40 10.65 0.83
N CYS A 86 2.31 10.89 1.57
CA CYS A 86 2.20 12.03 2.47
C CYS A 86 3.26 11.98 3.58
N PHE A 87 3.54 10.81 4.15
CA PHE A 87 4.61 10.64 5.11
C PHE A 87 5.97 10.99 4.49
N GLU A 88 6.27 10.48 3.29
CA GLU A 88 7.53 10.76 2.59
C GLU A 88 7.72 12.26 2.30
N VAL A 89 6.66 12.93 1.84
CA VAL A 89 6.71 14.35 1.44
C VAL A 89 6.70 15.29 2.64
N PHE A 90 5.79 15.10 3.59
CA PHE A 90 5.57 16.07 4.67
C PHE A 90 6.38 15.79 5.94
N ILE A 91 6.73 14.54 6.20
CA ILE A 91 7.43 14.15 7.44
C ILE A 91 8.88 13.78 7.14
N ALA A 92 9.09 12.90 6.15
CA ALA A 92 10.42 12.47 5.81
C ALA A 92 11.22 13.49 5.00
N ASN A 93 10.53 14.41 4.31
CA ASN A 93 11.09 15.38 3.35
C ASN A 93 11.97 14.72 2.27
N GLN A 94 11.70 13.44 1.96
CA GLN A 94 12.43 12.67 0.98
C GLN A 94 11.44 11.79 0.22
N PRO A 95 11.20 12.04 -1.08
CA PRO A 95 10.35 11.18 -1.89
C PRO A 95 11.02 9.81 -2.03
N GLY A 96 10.31 8.77 -1.59
CA GLY A 96 10.78 7.40 -1.58
C GLY A 96 10.01 6.55 -2.57
N ILE A 97 9.56 5.38 -2.11
CA ILE A 97 8.86 4.41 -2.95
C ILE A 97 7.36 4.77 -3.12
N GLY A 98 6.83 5.67 -2.28
CA GLY A 98 5.43 6.08 -2.29
C GLY A 98 4.93 6.57 -3.65
N VAL A 99 5.76 7.32 -4.37
CA VAL A 99 5.42 7.81 -5.73
C VAL A 99 5.24 6.63 -6.70
N ALA A 100 6.17 5.67 -6.69
CA ALA A 100 6.10 4.50 -7.56
C ALA A 100 4.88 3.63 -7.25
N LEU A 101 4.59 3.41 -5.97
CA LEU A 101 3.41 2.66 -5.53
C LEU A 101 2.11 3.35 -5.98
N LEU A 102 2.05 4.68 -5.90
CA LEU A 102 0.88 5.45 -6.34
C LEU A 102 0.65 5.32 -7.85
N VAL A 103 1.71 5.47 -8.65
CA VAL A 103 1.63 5.31 -10.10
C VAL A 103 1.17 3.91 -10.49
N ILE A 104 1.74 2.86 -9.88
CA ILE A 104 1.34 1.47 -10.15
C ILE A 104 -0.12 1.24 -9.76
N ASN A 105 -0.57 1.82 -8.64
CA ASN A 105 -1.96 1.71 -8.19
C ASN A 105 -2.93 2.39 -9.17
N ILE A 106 -2.63 3.62 -9.61
CA ILE A 106 -3.43 4.34 -10.60
C ILE A 106 -3.50 3.58 -11.93
N ILE A 107 -2.38 3.03 -12.41
CA ILE A 107 -2.37 2.19 -13.62
C ILE A 107 -3.25 0.96 -13.41
N GLY A 108 -3.16 0.31 -12.25
CA GLY A 108 -4.01 -0.82 -11.89
C GLY A 108 -5.51 -0.47 -11.91
N ILE A 109 -5.87 0.68 -11.34
CA ILE A 109 -7.25 1.18 -11.36
C ILE A 109 -7.70 1.46 -12.79
N TYR A 110 -6.89 2.19 -13.58
CA TYR A 110 -7.22 2.54 -14.96
C TYR A 110 -7.46 1.30 -15.84
N LEU A 111 -6.66 0.25 -15.67
CA LEU A 111 -6.81 -1.02 -16.41
C LEU A 111 -8.06 -1.82 -15.99
N ASN A 112 -8.63 -1.55 -14.81
CA ASN A 112 -9.86 -2.18 -14.32
C ASN A 112 -11.07 -1.23 -14.34
N LYS A 113 -10.98 -0.10 -15.06
CA LYS A 113 -12.01 0.96 -15.09
C LYS A 113 -13.42 0.46 -15.42
N GLU A 114 -13.53 -0.53 -16.28
CA GLU A 114 -14.80 -1.15 -16.70
C GLU A 114 -15.60 -1.72 -15.51
N LYS A 115 -14.92 -2.13 -14.43
CA LYS A 115 -15.58 -2.65 -13.22
C LYS A 115 -16.07 -1.55 -12.27
N TYR A 116 -15.56 -0.33 -12.40
CA TYR A 116 -15.95 0.80 -11.56
C TYR A 116 -17.11 1.60 -12.14
N THR A 117 -17.42 1.44 -13.43
CA THR A 117 -18.53 2.13 -14.09
C THR A 117 -19.87 1.86 -13.40
N ALA A 118 -20.06 0.66 -12.83
CA ALA A 118 -21.26 0.29 -12.08
C ALA A 118 -21.33 0.87 -10.64
N ILE A 119 -20.28 1.53 -10.16
CA ILE A 119 -20.23 2.20 -8.85
C ILE A 119 -20.49 3.70 -9.01
N VAL A 120 -20.11 4.27 -10.16
CA VAL A 120 -20.18 5.72 -10.43
C VAL A 120 -21.46 6.10 -11.20
N CYS A 121 -22.15 5.13 -11.80
CA CYS A 121 -23.45 5.29 -12.48
C CYS A 121 -24.53 4.53 -11.73
#